data_AF-A0A7W4XYJ1-F1
#
_entry.id   AF-A0A7W4XYJ1-F1
#
_cell.length_a   1.000
_cell.length_b   1.000
_cell.length_c   1.000
_cell.angle_alpha   90.00
_cell.angle_beta   90.00
_cell.angle_gamma   90.00
#
_symmetry.space_group_name_H-M   'P 1'
#
loop_
_entity.id
_entity.type
_entity.pdbx_description
1 polymer ?
#
loop_
_entity_poly.entity_id
_entity_poly.type
_entity_poly.pdbx_seq_one_letter_code
_entity_poly.pdbx_strand_id
1 'polypeptide(L)'
;MALPSSVTLSAELYEEVPHRPVPVDIGALRLLRGSPLRLDVYTWLTYRMSYLRKPVVVTWEQLRFQFGTQVSTPRGYRHFRADFSEALRWVLAIYREAKVDEVANGIRLRPSPPHVGRGKRPALNQRD
;
A
#
# COMPACT_ATOMS: atom_id res chain seq x y z
N MET A 1 -20.81 -23.01 10.70
CA MET A 1 -21.50 -21.89 10.04
C MET A 1 -20.66 -21.53 8.82
N ALA A 2 -21.14 -21.78 7.60
CA ALA A 2 -20.39 -21.43 6.39
C ALA A 2 -20.46 -19.92 6.16
N LEU A 3 -19.35 -19.29 5.80
CA LEU A 3 -19.35 -17.91 5.34
C LEU A 3 -20.14 -17.82 4.02
N PRO A 4 -20.83 -16.71 3.75
CA PRO A 4 -21.51 -16.50 2.48
C PRO A 4 -20.52 -16.64 1.32
N SER A 5 -20.96 -17.25 0.22
CA SER A 5 -20.16 -17.46 -1.00
C SER A 5 -20.04 -16.21 -1.88
N SER A 6 -20.71 -15.12 -1.50
CA SER A 6 -20.71 -13.84 -2.19
C SER A 6 -20.65 -12.67 -1.21
N VAL A 7 -20.17 -11.53 -1.70
CA VAL A 7 -20.14 -10.25 -1.00
C VAL A 7 -20.80 -9.22 -1.89
N THR A 8 -21.74 -8.44 -1.36
CA THR A 8 -22.40 -7.33 -2.06
C THR A 8 -21.73 -6.02 -1.67
N LEU A 9 -21.27 -5.25 -2.65
CA LEU A 9 -20.72 -3.90 -2.43
C LEU A 9 -21.86 -2.87 -2.37
N SER A 10 -21.67 -1.78 -1.63
CA SER A 10 -22.57 -0.63 -1.71
C SER A 10 -22.41 0.06 -3.07
N ALA A 11 -23.43 0.81 -3.51
CA ALA A 11 -23.38 1.54 -4.76
C ALA A 11 -22.22 2.56 -4.76
N GLU A 12 -22.02 3.26 -3.63
CA GLU A 12 -20.95 4.24 -3.47
C GLU A 12 -19.56 3.58 -3.60
N LEU A 13 -19.37 2.43 -2.94
CA LEU A 13 -18.12 1.69 -3.02
C LEU A 13 -17.87 1.16 -4.44
N TYR A 14 -18.91 0.64 -5.09
CA TYR A 14 -18.82 0.16 -6.47
C TYR A 14 -18.42 1.29 -7.44
N GLU A 15 -19.01 2.47 -7.28
CA GLU A 15 -18.68 3.64 -8.10
C GLU A 15 -17.26 4.17 -7.82
N GLU A 16 -16.74 4.10 -6.59
CA GLU A 16 -15.38 4.58 -6.30
C GLU A 16 -14.26 3.71 -6.89
N VAL A 17 -14.48 2.39 -6.95
CA VAL A 17 -13.52 1.40 -7.47
C VAL A 17 -12.92 1.77 -8.83
N PRO A 18 -13.70 2.14 -9.87
CA PRO A 18 -13.16 2.53 -11.17
C PRO A 18 -12.46 3.89 -11.19
N HIS A 19 -12.75 4.79 -10.23
CA HIS A 19 -12.22 6.15 -10.24
C HIS A 19 -10.78 6.24 -9.70
N ARG A 20 -10.41 5.41 -8.72
CA ARG A 20 -9.06 5.40 -8.11
C ARG A 20 -8.56 3.98 -7.82
N PRO A 21 -8.30 3.17 -8.86
CA PRO A 21 -7.79 1.82 -8.67
C PRO A 21 -6.39 1.88 -8.06
N VAL A 22 -6.15 1.08 -7.02
CA VAL A 22 -4.79 0.83 -6.53
C VAL A 22 -4.17 -0.25 -7.42
N PRO A 23 -3.12 0.05 -8.19
CA PRO A 23 -2.55 -0.92 -9.11
C PRO A 23 -1.71 -1.91 -8.30
N VAL A 24 -2.20 -3.13 -8.10
CA VAL A 24 -1.50 -4.16 -7.29
C VAL A 24 -1.16 -5.39 -8.13
N ASP A 25 0.08 -5.87 -8.01
CA ASP A 25 0.50 -7.15 -8.59
C ASP A 25 0.08 -8.31 -7.68
N ILE A 26 -0.71 -9.25 -8.20
CA ILE A 26 -1.21 -10.41 -7.45
C ILE A 26 -0.07 -11.37 -7.07
N GLY A 27 0.96 -11.50 -7.91
CA GLY A 27 2.14 -12.30 -7.60
C GLY A 27 2.90 -11.77 -6.39
N ALA A 28 3.10 -10.45 -6.32
CA ALA A 28 3.70 -9.77 -5.18
C ALA A 28 2.87 -9.97 -3.90
N LEU A 29 1.54 -9.83 -3.98
CA LEU A 29 0.65 -10.12 -2.83
C LEU A 29 0.81 -11.57 -2.34
N ARG A 30 0.91 -12.54 -3.25
CA ARG A 30 1.15 -13.95 -2.90
C ARG A 30 2.50 -14.18 -2.24
N LEU A 31 3.53 -13.45 -2.64
CA LEU A 31 4.88 -13.53 -2.04
C LEU A 31 4.94 -12.87 -0.66
N LEU A 32 4.16 -11.82 -0.43
CA LEU A 32 4.09 -11.08 0.83
C LEU A 32 3.09 -11.67 1.84
N ARG A 33 2.44 -12.79 1.50
CA ARG A 33 1.50 -13.47 2.39
C ARG A 33 2.16 -13.85 3.73
N GLY A 34 1.33 -14.00 4.77
CA GLY A 34 1.78 -14.37 6.11
C GLY A 34 2.07 -13.20 7.05
N SER A 35 1.97 -11.95 6.55
CA SER A 35 1.92 -10.76 7.40
C SER A 35 0.94 -9.75 6.80
N PRO A 36 -0.17 -9.44 7.49
CA PRO A 36 -1.09 -8.39 7.03
C PRO A 36 -0.39 -7.05 6.81
N LEU A 37 0.53 -6.69 7.73
CA LEU A 37 1.29 -5.45 7.63
C LEU A 37 2.15 -5.37 6.34
N ARG A 38 2.71 -6.49 5.87
CA ARG A 38 3.45 -6.51 4.60
C ARG A 38 2.55 -6.21 3.40
N LEU A 39 1.32 -6.73 3.40
CA LEU A 39 0.33 -6.46 2.37
C LEU A 39 -0.13 -5.00 2.40
N ASP A 40 -0.36 -4.46 3.60
CA ASP A 40 -0.77 -3.06 3.79
C ASP A 40 0.35 -2.11 3.34
N VAL A 41 1.61 -2.37 3.73
CA VAL A 41 2.77 -1.56 3.33
C VAL A 41 2.98 -1.60 1.82
N TYR A 42 2.80 -2.77 1.19
CA TYR A 42 2.90 -2.90 -0.25
C TYR A 42 1.82 -2.10 -0.99
N THR A 43 0.58 -2.23 -0.56
CA THR A 43 -0.56 -1.52 -1.14
C THR A 43 -0.38 0.00 -0.97
N TRP A 44 0.01 0.43 0.23
CA TRP A 44 0.34 1.82 0.55
C TRP A 44 1.46 2.37 -0.34
N LEU A 45 2.58 1.65 -0.47
CA LEU A 45 3.73 2.11 -1.24
C LEU A 45 3.39 2.19 -2.73
N THR A 46 2.69 1.20 -3.26
CA THR A 46 2.32 1.14 -4.67
C THR A 46 1.33 2.25 -5.03
N TYR A 47 0.35 2.52 -4.15
CA TYR A 47 -0.53 3.67 -4.28
C TYR A 47 0.27 4.99 -4.26
N ARG A 48 1.11 5.20 -3.24
CA ARG A 48 1.93 6.43 -3.13
C ARG A 48 2.77 6.67 -4.38
N MET A 49 3.52 5.67 -4.83
CA MET A 49 4.38 5.79 -6.02
C MET A 49 3.60 6.04 -7.31
N SER A 50 2.35 5.58 -7.41
CA SER A 50 1.50 5.82 -8.57
C SER A 50 1.10 7.28 -8.76
N TYR A 51 1.16 8.10 -7.71
CA TYR A 51 0.73 9.52 -7.74
C TYR A 51 1.81 10.51 -7.27
N LEU A 52 2.95 10.03 -6.75
CA LEU A 52 4.00 10.88 -6.23
C LEU A 52 4.68 11.70 -7.35
N ARG A 53 4.62 13.02 -7.26
CA ARG A 53 5.25 13.94 -8.23
C ARG A 53 6.54 14.58 -7.73
N LYS A 54 6.71 14.69 -6.42
CA LYS A 54 7.86 15.33 -5.77
C LYS A 54 8.27 14.50 -4.55
N PRO A 55 9.53 14.56 -4.09
CA PRO A 55 9.95 13.88 -2.88
C PRO A 55 9.12 14.31 -1.66
N VAL A 56 8.81 13.36 -0.78
CA VAL A 56 8.06 13.61 0.46
C VAL A 56 8.60 12.74 1.58
N VAL A 57 8.57 13.24 2.82
CA VAL A 57 8.78 12.41 4.01
C VAL A 57 7.42 12.17 4.65
N VAL A 58 7.03 10.91 4.76
CA VAL A 58 5.86 10.50 5.55
C VAL A 58 6.35 10.19 6.95
N THR A 59 5.92 10.97 7.94
CA THR A 59 6.45 10.86 9.30
C THR A 59 6.03 9.55 9.95
N TRP A 60 6.79 9.08 10.94
CA TRP A 60 6.41 7.92 11.74
C TRP A 60 5.03 8.07 12.39
N GLU A 61 4.67 9.28 12.82
CA GLU A 61 3.35 9.57 13.36
C GLU A 61 2.24 9.44 12.32
N GLN A 62 2.45 9.99 11.12
CA GLN A 62 1.50 9.85 10.00
C GLN A 62 1.33 8.38 9.59
N LEU A 63 2.42 7.61 9.56
CA LEU A 63 2.38 6.17 9.28
C LEU A 63 1.60 5.44 10.37
N ARG A 64 1.88 5.71 11.64
CA ARG A 64 1.18 5.10 12.77
C ARG A 64 -0.34 5.32 12.69
N PHE A 65 -0.73 6.54 12.35
CA PHE A 65 -2.14 6.92 12.17
C PHE A 65 -2.77 6.20 10.96
N GLN A 66 -2.09 6.16 9.81
CA GLN A 66 -2.57 5.49 8.60
C GLN A 66 -2.74 3.97 8.78
N PHE A 67 -1.88 3.33 9.56
CA PHE A 67 -1.86 1.88 9.76
C PHE A 67 -2.66 1.43 10.99
N GLY A 68 -3.50 2.31 11.56
CA GLY A 68 -4.48 1.95 12.60
C GLY A 68 -3.89 1.58 13.96
N THR A 69 -2.59 1.76 14.17
CA THR A 69 -1.95 1.42 15.46
C THR A 69 -2.19 2.52 16.48
N GLN A 70 -3.24 2.39 17.31
CA GLN A 70 -3.56 3.31 18.42
C GLN A 70 -2.62 3.13 19.62
N VAL A 71 -1.34 2.85 19.38
CA VAL A 71 -0.39 2.59 20.46
C VAL A 71 0.25 3.90 20.90
N SER A 72 -0.20 4.40 22.05
CA SER A 72 0.23 5.69 22.63
C SER A 72 1.50 5.58 23.49
N THR A 73 1.94 4.36 23.82
CA THR A 73 3.12 4.16 24.68
C THR A 73 4.43 4.29 23.89
N PRO A 74 5.53 4.79 24.52
CA PRO A 74 6.83 4.84 23.87
C PRO A 74 7.34 3.48 23.38
N ARG A 75 7.06 2.41 24.14
CA ARG A 75 7.42 1.03 23.76
C ARG A 75 6.69 0.59 22.50
N GLY A 76 5.39 0.86 22.43
CA GLY A 76 4.59 0.53 21.26
C GLY A 76 4.96 1.31 20.01
N TYR A 77 5.36 2.57 20.17
CA TYR A 77 5.91 3.36 19.08
C TYR A 77 7.18 2.73 18.48
N ARG A 78 8.09 2.24 19.34
CA ARG A 78 9.30 1.53 18.89
C ARG A 78 8.98 0.22 18.17
N HIS A 79 8.04 -0.55 18.70
CA HIS A 79 7.57 -1.79 18.06
C HIS A 79 6.97 -1.51 16.69
N PHE A 80 6.05 -0.53 16.59
CA PHE A 80 5.47 -0.13 15.31
C PHE A 80 6.55 0.24 14.28
N ARG A 81 7.51 1.08 14.67
CA ARG A 81 8.61 1.46 13.77
C ARG A 81 9.41 0.23 13.33
N ALA A 82 9.74 -0.68 14.25
CA ALA A 82 10.49 -1.90 13.94
C ALA A 82 9.72 -2.80 12.95
N ASP A 83 8.45 -3.08 13.25
CA ASP A 83 7.57 -3.94 12.44
C ASP A 83 7.33 -3.34 11.05
N PHE A 84 7.08 -2.03 10.97
CA PHE A 84 6.92 -1.31 9.72
C PHE A 84 8.19 -1.38 8.87
N SER A 85 9.35 -1.14 9.50
CA SER A 85 10.63 -1.14 8.79
C SER A 85 10.99 -2.53 8.30
N GLU A 86 10.65 -3.58 9.06
CA GLU A 86 10.77 -4.95 8.59
C GLU A 86 9.85 -5.24 7.41
N ALA A 87 8.58 -4.89 7.52
CA ALA A 87 7.62 -5.06 6.43
C ALA A 87 8.05 -4.32 5.17
N LEU A 88 8.56 -3.09 5.30
CA LEU A 88 9.09 -2.30 4.19
C LEU A 88 10.28 -2.99 3.52
N ARG A 89 11.21 -3.60 4.27
CA ARG A 89 12.33 -4.36 3.68
C ARG A 89 11.85 -5.52 2.82
N TRP A 90 10.84 -6.27 3.29
CA TRP A 90 10.22 -7.34 2.49
C TRP A 90 9.58 -6.81 1.20
N VAL A 91 8.89 -5.67 1.29
CA VAL A 91 8.27 -5.02 0.13
C VAL A 91 9.33 -4.56 -0.88
N LEU A 92 10.41 -3.91 -0.43
CA LEU A 92 11.48 -3.42 -1.30
C LEU A 92 12.29 -4.55 -1.94
N ALA A 93 12.30 -5.76 -1.37
CA ALA A 93 12.89 -6.93 -2.01
C ALA A 93 12.13 -7.36 -3.28
N ILE A 94 10.82 -7.08 -3.34
CA ILE A 94 9.96 -7.37 -4.49
C ILE A 94 9.90 -6.15 -5.43
N TYR A 95 9.59 -4.98 -4.87
CA TYR A 95 9.48 -3.72 -5.61
C TYR A 95 10.81 -2.96 -5.58
N ARG A 96 11.77 -3.44 -6.38
CA ARG A 96 13.18 -3.04 -6.30
C ARG A 96 13.47 -1.64 -6.84
N GLU A 97 12.64 -1.14 -7.75
CA GLU A 97 12.78 0.18 -8.37
C GLU A 97 12.32 1.32 -7.45
N ALA A 98 11.61 1.00 -6.36
CA ALA A 98 11.09 1.98 -5.44
C ALA A 98 12.22 2.76 -4.76
N LYS A 99 12.23 4.09 -4.95
CA LYS A 99 13.22 4.97 -4.31
C LYS A 99 12.72 5.41 -2.95
N VAL A 100 13.03 4.60 -1.93
CA VAL A 100 12.58 4.78 -0.56
C VAL A 100 13.76 4.72 0.40
N ASP A 101 13.85 5.68 1.31
CA ASP A 101 14.87 5.72 2.35
C ASP A 101 14.21 5.86 3.72
N GLU A 102 14.62 5.05 4.70
CA GLU A 102 14.28 5.31 6.10
C GLU A 102 15.12 6.48 6.62
N VAL A 103 14.46 7.49 7.20
CA VAL A 103 15.09 8.65 7.81
C VAL A 103 14.67 8.78 9.27
N ALA A 104 15.37 9.60 10.04
CA ALA A 104 15.14 9.70 11.49
C ALA A 104 13.68 9.94 11.87
N ASN A 105 12.98 10.81 11.14
CA ASN A 105 11.59 11.20 11.41
C ASN A 105 10.53 10.43 10.60
N GLY A 106 10.89 9.49 9.73
CA GLY A 106 9.92 8.73 8.94
C GLY A 106 10.48 8.03 7.72
N ILE A 107 9.66 7.89 6.70
CA ILE A 107 10.02 7.28 5.42
C ILE A 107 10.05 8.34 4.33
N ARG A 108 11.22 8.52 3.72
CA ARG A 108 11.42 9.41 2.57
C ARG A 108 11.09 8.65 1.29
N LEU A 109 10.14 9.17 0.53
CA LEU A 109 9.75 8.68 -0.78
C LEU A 109 10.26 9.64 -1.84
N ARG A 110 10.86 9.11 -2.91
CA ARG A 110 11.27 9.86 -4.10
C ARG A 110 10.54 9.29 -5.31
N PRO A 111 10.13 10.13 -6.29
CA PRO A 111 9.50 9.62 -7.51
C PRO A 111 10.35 8.53 -8.18
N SER A 112 9.72 7.38 -8.43
CA SER A 112 10.30 6.21 -9.07
C SER A 112 9.25 5.50 -9.94
N PRO A 113 9.65 4.62 -10.87
CA PRO A 113 8.71 3.85 -11.68
C PRO A 113 7.70 3.12 -10.78
N PRO A 114 6.39 3.16 -11.07
CA PRO A 114 5.38 2.41 -10.32
C PRO A 114 5.61 0.89 -10.50
N HIS A 115 5.36 0.09 -9.45
CA HIS A 115 5.55 -1.36 -9.51
C HIS A 115 4.64 -2.01 -10.57
N VAL A 116 3.40 -1.52 -10.64
CA VAL A 116 2.43 -1.90 -11.65
C VAL A 116 2.20 -0.69 -12.54
N GLY A 117 2.52 -0.83 -13.83
CA GLY A 117 2.27 0.22 -14.81
C GLY A 117 0.78 0.56 -14.86
N ARG A 118 0.45 1.83 -15.14
CA ARG A 118 -0.93 2.20 -15.49
C ARG A 118 -1.25 1.51 -16.82
N GLY A 119 -1.93 0.36 -16.77
CA GLY A 119 -2.38 -0.32 -17.98
C GLY A 119 -3.17 0.64 -18.86
N LYS A 120 -3.07 0.50 -20.19
CA LYS A 120 -4.04 1.15 -21.07
C LYS A 120 -5.41 0.60 -20.67
N ARG A 121 -6.35 1.48 -20.30
CA ARG A 121 -7.75 1.09 -20.10
C ARG A 121 -8.17 0.32 -21.36
N PRO A 122 -8.67 -0.93 -21.24
CA PRO A 122 -9.46 -1.48 -22.34
C PRO A 122 -10.58 -0.48 -22.59
N ALA A 123 -10.77 -0.05 -23.84
CA ALA A 123 -11.99 0.68 -24.17
C ALA A 123 -13.14 -0.22 -23.72
N LEU A 124 -13.97 0.28 -22.79
CA LEU A 124 -15.21 -0.38 -22.45
C LEU A 124 -16.04 -0.40 -23.74
N ASN A 125 -15.98 -1.51 -24.47
CA ASN A 125 -16.90 -1.78 -25.55
C ASN A 125 -18.27 -1.93 -24.89
N GLN A 126 -19.06 -0.86 -24.93
CA GLN A 126 -20.50 -0.93 -24.75
C GLN A 126 -21.06 -1.66 -25.97
N ARG A 127 -21.05 -2.98 -25.91
CA ARG A 127 -21.80 -3.88 -26.77
C ARG A 127 -22.25 -5.04 -25.89
N ASP A 128 -23.43 -4.89 -25.28
CA ASP A 128 -24.66 -5.57 -25.68
C ASP A 128 -25.76 -5.28 -24.64
#